data_AF-A0A6A6LAK7-F1
#
_entry.id   AF-A0A6A6LAK7-F1
#
_cell.length_a   1.000
_cell.length_b   1.000
_cell.length_c   1.000
_cell.angle_alpha   90.00
_cell.angle_beta   90.00
_cell.angle_gamma   90.00
#
_symmetry.space_group_name_H-M   'P 1'
#
loop_
_entity.id
_entity.type
_entity.pdbx_description
1 polymer ?
#
loop_
_entity_poly.entity_id
_entity_poly.type
_entity_poly.pdbx_seq_one_letter_code
_entity_poly.pdbx_strand_id
1 'polypeptide(L)'
;MDILVTANKAPSYYYMASTPFFDSVVPFDNTTTTAILQYNGNYTPPSSIPFPNFPNYDDDDAAMNFTSRIRSLASEEHPVNVPVNITKHMYVTISVNVLPCGPNATCAGTDGDRMASSMNNVSFESPQIDILGAYYRHLSGVYEEDFPSDPPICSTSQET
;
A
#
# COMPACT_ATOMS: atom_id res chain seq x y z
N MET A 1 11.13 3.47 -4.53
CA MET A 1 11.77 4.66 -3.94
C MET A 1 13.23 4.59 -4.26
N ASP A 2 13.77 5.68 -4.80
CA ASP A 2 15.19 5.74 -5.15
C ASP A 2 15.90 6.56 -4.08
N ILE A 3 16.93 5.98 -3.48
CA ILE A 3 17.68 6.58 -2.37
C ILE A 3 19.15 6.52 -2.74
N LEU A 4 19.81 7.68 -2.76
CA LEU A 4 21.25 7.76 -2.96
C LEU A 4 21.97 7.54 -1.64
N VAL A 5 22.80 6.50 -1.59
CA VAL A 5 23.66 6.20 -0.45
C VAL A 5 25.08 6.61 -0.79
N THR A 6 25.66 7.52 0.01
CA THR A 6 27.08 7.87 -0.10
C THR A 6 27.88 7.03 0.88
N ALA A 7 28.74 6.13 0.38
CA ALA A 7 29.58 5.26 1.19
C ALA A 7 30.83 5.99 1.73
N ASN A 8 30.62 6.96 2.63
CA ASN A 8 31.67 7.81 3.21
C ASN A 8 32.03 7.46 4.67
N LYS A 9 31.60 6.30 5.16
CA LYS A 9 31.94 5.81 6.50
C LYS A 9 33.23 4.98 6.45
N ALA A 10 33.81 4.72 7.62
CA ALA A 10 34.99 3.88 7.72
C ALA A 10 34.72 2.49 7.10
N PRO A 11 35.66 1.89 6.34
CA PRO A 11 35.45 0.57 5.75
C PRO A 11 35.04 -0.46 6.80
N SER A 12 33.83 -1.00 6.63
CA SER A 12 33.22 -1.97 7.56
C SER A 12 32.03 -2.67 6.90
N TYR A 13 31.26 -3.40 7.70
CA TYR A 13 29.96 -3.95 7.30
C TYR A 13 28.84 -3.15 7.97
N TYR A 14 27.76 -2.92 7.25
CA TYR A 14 26.60 -2.17 7.72
C TYR A 14 25.33 -2.93 7.40
N TYR A 15 24.42 -3.05 8.36
CA TYR A 15 23.10 -3.62 8.09
C TYR A 15 22.27 -2.65 7.24
N MET A 16 21.64 -3.21 6.22
CA MET A 16 20.42 -2.69 5.62
C MET A 16 19.29 -3.57 6.15
N ALA A 17 18.27 -2.99 6.75
CA ALA A 17 17.19 -3.76 7.35
C ALA A 17 15.84 -3.10 7.08
N SER A 18 14.79 -3.91 7.09
CA SER A 18 13.40 -3.47 6.92
C SER A 18 12.51 -4.19 7.92
N THR A 19 11.71 -3.41 8.63
CA THR A 19 10.66 -3.85 9.54
C THR A 19 9.31 -3.37 9.00
N PRO A 20 8.20 -4.09 9.23
CA PRO A 20 6.88 -3.63 8.83
C PRO A 20 6.46 -2.39 9.63
N PHE A 21 5.63 -1.55 8.99
CA PHE A 21 4.71 -0.66 9.69
C PHE A 21 3.31 -1.31 9.63
N PHE A 22 2.59 -1.33 10.74
CA PHE A 22 1.30 -2.00 10.88
C PHE A 22 0.48 -1.41 12.04
N ASP A 23 -0.69 -0.86 11.75
CA ASP A 23 -1.55 -0.08 12.66
C ASP A 23 -2.90 -0.76 12.97
N SER A 24 -2.97 -2.09 12.77
CA SER A 24 -4.19 -2.88 12.99
C SER A 24 -4.04 -3.87 14.13
N VAL A 25 -5.17 -4.42 14.58
CA VAL A 25 -5.25 -5.41 15.68
C VAL A 25 -5.19 -6.86 15.20
N VAL A 26 -5.13 -7.10 13.88
CA VAL A 26 -5.07 -8.45 13.33
C VAL A 26 -3.63 -8.98 13.34
N PRO A 27 -3.41 -10.31 13.46
CA PRO A 27 -2.07 -10.88 13.42
C PRO A 27 -1.34 -10.54 12.11
N PHE A 28 -0.06 -10.21 12.22
CA PHE A 28 0.82 -9.91 11.10
C PHE A 28 2.21 -10.52 11.32
N ASP A 29 2.99 -10.61 10.25
CA ASP A 29 4.38 -11.02 10.33
C ASP A 29 5.24 -9.83 10.80
N ASN A 30 5.68 -9.87 12.06
CA ASN A 30 6.55 -8.86 12.67
C ASN A 30 8.05 -9.22 12.56
N THR A 31 8.44 -10.02 11.58
CA THR A 31 9.85 -10.35 11.37
C THR A 31 10.61 -9.22 10.70
N THR A 32 11.90 -9.14 10.98
CA THR A 32 12.82 -8.17 10.36
C THR A 32 13.64 -8.85 9.28
N THR A 33 13.65 -8.28 8.08
CA THR A 33 14.55 -8.72 7.01
C THR A 33 15.82 -7.89 7.01
N THR A 34 16.96 -8.52 6.70
CA THR A 34 18.28 -7.88 6.76
C THR A 34 19.14 -8.25 5.56
N ALA A 35 20.01 -7.32 5.17
CA ALA A 35 21.08 -7.47 4.20
C ALA A 35 22.33 -6.75 4.73
N ILE A 36 23.48 -7.04 4.13
CA ILE A 36 24.76 -6.42 4.52
C ILE A 36 25.29 -5.58 3.36
N LEU A 37 25.49 -4.29 3.62
CA LEU A 37 26.33 -3.42 2.81
C LEU A 37 27.78 -3.58 3.29
N GLN A 38 28.62 -4.15 2.45
CA GLN A 38 30.02 -4.43 2.75
C GLN A 38 30.94 -3.51 1.94
N TYR A 39 31.87 -2.86 2.63
CA TYR A 39 32.96 -2.17 1.95
C TYR A 39 33.95 -3.18 1.38
N ASN A 40 34.47 -2.94 0.19
CA ASN A 40 35.55 -3.75 -0.37
C ASN A 40 36.90 -3.14 0.04
N GLY A 41 37.83 -3.96 0.50
CA GLY A 41 39.17 -3.51 0.85
C GLY A 41 39.87 -4.42 1.87
N ASN A 42 41.07 -4.00 2.28
CA ASN A 42 41.84 -4.68 3.32
C ASN A 42 41.60 -3.99 4.67
N TYR A 43 40.69 -4.57 5.46
CA TYR A 43 40.42 -4.18 6.83
C TYR A 43 39.99 -5.42 7.62
N THR A 44 40.12 -5.38 8.94
CA THR A 44 39.65 -6.48 9.79
C THR A 44 38.13 -6.42 9.89
N PRO A 45 37.39 -7.47 9.46
CA PRO A 45 35.94 -7.52 9.64
C PRO A 45 35.54 -7.36 11.11
N PRO A 46 34.47 -6.62 11.42
CA PRO A 46 34.04 -6.47 12.80
C PRO A 46 33.47 -7.79 13.33
N SER A 47 33.64 -8.06 14.63
CA SER A 47 33.06 -9.24 15.29
C SER A 47 31.54 -9.16 15.42
N SER A 48 30.98 -7.95 15.38
CA SER A 48 29.54 -7.68 15.39
C SER A 48 29.24 -6.42 14.58
N ILE A 49 28.10 -6.43 13.88
CA ILE A 49 27.62 -5.28 13.11
C ILE A 49 26.52 -4.60 13.95
N PRO A 50 26.66 -3.30 14.27
CA PRO A 50 25.59 -2.57 14.96
C PRO A 50 24.30 -2.58 14.17
N PHE A 51 23.18 -2.90 14.83
CA PHE A 51 21.87 -2.87 14.22
C PHE A 51 21.31 -1.43 14.20
N PRO A 52 20.67 -0.97 13.12
CA PRO A 52 20.05 0.35 13.08
C PRO A 52 18.82 0.41 13.98
N ASN A 53 18.51 1.61 14.47
CA ASN A 53 17.27 1.85 15.22
C ASN A 53 16.12 2.08 14.22
N PHE A 54 14.98 1.45 14.49
CA PHE A 54 13.73 1.65 13.75
C PHE A 54 12.68 2.32 14.64
N PRO A 55 11.71 3.05 14.05
CA PRO A 55 10.45 3.34 14.73
C PRO A 55 9.78 2.04 15.20
N ASN A 56 8.86 2.15 16.17
CA ASN A 56 7.98 1.03 16.47
C ASN A 56 7.11 0.72 15.24
N TYR A 57 6.63 -0.53 15.13
CA TYR A 57 5.86 -0.94 13.96
C TYR A 57 4.53 -0.17 13.83
N ASP A 58 4.00 0.37 14.92
CA ASP A 58 2.75 1.13 15.01
C ASP A 58 2.98 2.66 15.13
N ASP A 59 4.19 3.14 14.79
CA ASP A 59 4.52 4.56 14.86
C ASP A 59 3.95 5.34 13.65
N ASP A 60 2.68 5.73 13.77
CA ASP A 60 1.95 6.51 12.76
C ASP A 60 2.63 7.85 12.47
N ASP A 61 3.16 8.51 13.49
CA ASP A 61 3.83 9.81 13.37
C ASP A 61 5.10 9.68 12.51
N ALA A 62 5.88 8.62 12.70
CA ALA A 62 7.04 8.34 11.85
C ALA A 62 6.62 8.10 10.38
N ALA A 63 5.57 7.31 10.15
CA ALA A 63 5.05 7.01 8.82
C ALA A 63 4.51 8.28 8.10
N MET A 64 3.73 9.10 8.81
CA MET A 64 3.17 10.35 8.30
C MET A 64 4.26 11.41 8.02
N ASN A 65 5.24 11.54 8.91
CA ASN A 65 6.36 12.48 8.74
C ASN A 65 7.22 12.12 7.54
N PHE A 66 7.39 10.83 7.23
CA PHE A 66 8.05 10.41 6.00
C PHE A 66 7.20 10.73 4.76
N THR A 67 5.94 10.31 4.75
CA THR A 67 5.04 10.42 3.59
C THR A 67 4.76 11.87 3.20
N SER A 68 4.58 12.76 4.18
CA SER A 68 4.32 14.20 3.94
C SER A 68 5.44 14.95 3.24
N ARG A 69 6.65 14.39 3.17
CA ARG A 69 7.82 15.01 2.50
C ARG A 69 7.90 14.68 1.01
N ILE A 70 7.09 13.75 0.52
CA ILE A 70 7.11 13.33 -0.89
C ILE A 70 6.53 14.48 -1.73
N ARG A 71 7.34 14.97 -2.68
CA ARG A 71 6.96 16.01 -3.64
C ARG A 71 7.65 15.77 -4.97
N SER A 72 7.00 16.17 -6.07
CA SER A 72 7.65 16.18 -7.38
C SER A 72 8.86 17.13 -7.38
N LEU A 73 9.90 16.80 -8.16
CA LEU A 73 11.10 17.63 -8.27
C LEU A 73 10.80 19.04 -8.81
N ALA A 74 9.87 19.14 -9.78
CA ALA A 74 9.30 20.38 -10.30
C ALA A 74 10.36 21.47 -10.62
N SER A 75 11.23 21.19 -11.59
CA SER A 75 12.27 22.12 -12.07
C SER A 75 12.07 22.43 -13.56
N GLU A 76 12.85 23.36 -14.12
CA GLU A 76 12.82 23.67 -15.56
C GLU A 76 13.18 22.44 -16.42
N GLU A 77 14.18 21.66 -16.00
CA GLU A 77 14.57 20.40 -16.66
C GLU A 77 13.58 19.25 -16.41
N HIS A 78 12.78 19.33 -15.33
CA HIS A 78 11.82 18.30 -14.92
C HIS A 78 10.44 18.95 -14.65
N PRO A 79 9.78 19.47 -15.69
CA PRO A 79 8.54 20.22 -15.53
C PRO A 79 7.39 19.33 -15.06
N VAL A 80 6.49 19.91 -14.29
CA VAL A 80 5.27 19.24 -13.79
C VAL A 80 4.06 20.02 -14.27
N ASN A 81 3.06 19.31 -14.79
CA ASN A 81 1.79 19.89 -15.20
C ASN A 81 0.67 19.33 -14.32
N VAL A 82 0.32 20.06 -13.26
CA VAL A 82 -0.78 19.68 -12.36
C VAL A 82 -2.10 20.09 -12.99
N PRO A 83 -3.07 19.17 -13.17
CA PRO A 83 -4.40 19.51 -13.67
C PRO A 83 -5.09 20.51 -12.72
N VAL A 84 -5.37 21.73 -13.22
CA VAL A 84 -6.05 22.79 -12.46
C VAL A 84 -7.55 22.87 -12.75
N ASN A 85 -8.00 22.35 -13.90
CA ASN A 85 -9.40 22.31 -14.26
C ASN A 85 -9.95 20.90 -14.01
N ILE A 86 -10.63 20.74 -12.87
CA ILE A 86 -11.22 19.46 -12.46
C ILE A 86 -12.65 19.38 -13.01
N THR A 87 -12.89 18.43 -13.92
CA THR A 87 -14.19 18.25 -14.58
C THR A 87 -15.04 17.14 -13.96
N LYS A 88 -14.45 16.25 -13.16
CA LYS A 88 -15.14 15.17 -12.45
C LYS A 88 -14.50 14.97 -11.08
N HIS A 89 -15.34 14.97 -10.04
CA HIS A 89 -14.96 14.64 -8.68
C HIS A 89 -15.42 13.22 -8.36
N MET A 90 -14.61 12.47 -7.62
CA MET A 90 -14.99 11.19 -7.08
C MET A 90 -14.59 11.13 -5.60
N TYR A 91 -15.52 10.75 -4.74
CA TYR A 91 -15.26 10.34 -3.37
C TYR A 91 -15.33 8.82 -3.32
N VAL A 92 -14.20 8.17 -3.04
CA VAL A 92 -14.08 6.71 -3.06
C VAL A 92 -13.80 6.22 -1.65
N THR A 93 -14.76 5.56 -1.02
CA THR A 93 -14.52 4.83 0.23
C THR A 93 -13.82 3.52 -0.08
N ILE A 94 -12.75 3.20 0.65
CA ILE A 94 -12.04 1.92 0.54
C ILE A 94 -12.30 1.16 1.84
N SER A 95 -12.71 -0.09 1.74
CA SER A 95 -13.12 -0.86 2.93
C SER A 95 -12.76 -2.33 2.81
N VAL A 96 -12.42 -2.92 3.96
CA VAL A 96 -12.49 -4.37 4.16
C VAL A 96 -13.92 -4.70 4.57
N ASN A 97 -14.49 -5.74 3.98
CA ASN A 97 -15.88 -6.14 4.18
C ASN A 97 -15.95 -7.64 4.48
N VAL A 98 -17.15 -8.08 4.84
CA VAL A 98 -17.52 -9.50 4.86
C VAL A 98 -18.75 -9.67 3.96
N LEU A 99 -18.86 -10.85 3.36
CA LEU A 99 -20.05 -11.27 2.61
C LEU A 99 -20.54 -12.58 3.21
N PRO A 100 -21.85 -12.89 3.11
CA PRO A 100 -22.37 -14.18 3.53
C PRO A 100 -21.57 -15.32 2.91
N CYS A 101 -21.22 -16.32 3.74
CA CYS A 101 -20.66 -17.56 3.23
C CYS A 101 -21.71 -18.30 2.39
N GLY A 102 -21.26 -19.03 1.36
CA GLY A 102 -22.15 -19.76 0.47
C GLY A 102 -22.96 -20.85 1.20
N PRO A 103 -24.10 -21.29 0.63
CA PRO A 103 -24.87 -22.38 1.23
C PRO A 103 -24.01 -23.66 1.31
N ASN A 104 -23.99 -24.29 2.49
CA ASN A 104 -23.18 -25.48 2.80
C ASN A 104 -21.65 -25.27 2.69
N ALA A 105 -21.17 -24.02 2.72
CA ALA A 105 -19.75 -23.71 2.82
C ALA A 105 -19.40 -23.26 4.24
N THR A 106 -18.16 -23.55 4.65
CA THR A 106 -17.58 -23.00 5.88
C THR A 106 -16.50 -22.01 5.49
N CYS A 107 -16.64 -20.76 5.95
CA CYS A 107 -15.66 -19.70 5.71
C CYS A 107 -14.90 -19.37 7.00
N ALA A 108 -13.68 -18.85 6.86
CA ALA A 108 -12.79 -18.55 7.98
C ALA A 108 -12.78 -17.07 8.39
N GLY A 109 -13.65 -16.24 7.80
CA GLY A 109 -13.79 -14.83 8.19
C GLY A 109 -14.56 -14.67 9.48
N THR A 110 -14.71 -13.42 9.91
CA THR A 110 -15.50 -13.05 11.09
C THR A 110 -16.92 -13.61 10.99
N ASP A 111 -17.44 -14.14 12.10
CA ASP A 111 -18.78 -14.74 12.20
C ASP A 111 -19.08 -15.87 11.18
N GLY A 112 -18.04 -16.49 10.62
CA GLY A 112 -18.18 -17.56 9.63
C GLY A 112 -18.47 -17.06 8.21
N ASP A 113 -18.31 -15.77 7.96
CA ASP A 113 -18.47 -15.15 6.64
C ASP A 113 -17.20 -15.22 5.78
N ARG A 114 -17.31 -14.84 4.51
CA ARG A 114 -16.16 -14.69 3.60
C ARG A 114 -15.66 -13.24 3.63
N MET A 115 -14.34 -13.07 3.75
CA MET A 115 -13.71 -11.76 3.64
C MET A 115 -13.87 -11.20 2.22
N ALA A 116 -14.10 -9.90 2.12
CA ALA A 116 -14.19 -9.15 0.88
C ALA A 116 -13.54 -7.77 1.05
N SER A 117 -13.48 -7.01 -0.04
CA SER A 117 -13.08 -5.60 0.00
C SER A 117 -13.87 -4.84 -1.05
N SER A 118 -14.09 -3.56 -0.83
CA SER A 118 -14.88 -2.74 -1.74
C SER A 118 -14.33 -1.35 -1.93
N MET A 119 -14.69 -0.77 -3.08
CA MET A 119 -14.62 0.66 -3.34
C MET A 119 -16.04 1.18 -3.56
N ASN A 120 -16.47 2.21 -2.82
CA ASN A 120 -17.86 2.70 -2.84
C ASN A 120 -18.91 1.59 -2.67
N ASN A 121 -18.63 0.62 -1.79
CA ASN A 121 -19.48 -0.55 -1.53
C ASN A 121 -19.69 -1.48 -2.74
N VAL A 122 -18.81 -1.40 -3.76
CA VAL A 122 -18.74 -2.36 -4.88
C VAL A 122 -17.53 -3.25 -4.67
N SER A 123 -17.76 -4.56 -4.48
CA SER A 123 -16.70 -5.57 -4.44
C SER A 123 -16.42 -6.05 -5.85
N PHE A 124 -15.25 -5.73 -6.40
CA PHE A 124 -14.89 -6.10 -7.77
C PHE A 124 -14.71 -7.62 -7.91
N GLU A 125 -15.47 -8.23 -8.82
CA GLU A 125 -15.32 -9.62 -9.23
C GLU A 125 -14.69 -9.66 -10.62
N SER A 126 -13.59 -10.40 -10.76
CA SER A 126 -12.89 -10.48 -12.05
C SER A 126 -13.72 -11.26 -13.08
N PRO A 127 -14.01 -10.68 -14.25
CA PRO A 127 -14.75 -11.38 -15.29
C PRO A 127 -13.92 -12.49 -15.96
N GLN A 128 -14.60 -13.43 -16.62
CA GLN A 128 -13.95 -14.51 -17.38
C GLN A 128 -13.31 -14.02 -18.69
N ILE A 129 -13.83 -12.92 -19.25
CA ILE A 129 -13.28 -12.23 -20.42
C ILE A 129 -12.66 -10.94 -19.90
N ASP A 130 -11.43 -10.62 -20.32
CA ASP A 130 -10.77 -9.41 -19.89
C ASP A 130 -11.55 -8.16 -20.33
N ILE A 131 -11.61 -7.15 -19.45
CA ILE A 131 -12.37 -5.91 -19.68
C ILE A 131 -11.92 -5.22 -20.98
N LEU A 132 -10.61 -5.22 -21.26
CA LEU A 132 -10.06 -4.58 -22.46
C LEU A 132 -10.57 -5.28 -23.74
N GLY A 133 -10.54 -6.60 -23.78
CA GLY A 133 -11.03 -7.41 -24.88
C GLY A 133 -12.54 -7.28 -25.08
N ALA A 134 -13.31 -7.26 -23.98
CA ALA A 134 -14.75 -7.01 -24.02
C ALA A 134 -15.08 -5.61 -24.57
N TYR A 135 -14.36 -4.58 -24.12
CA TYR A 135 -14.49 -3.21 -24.61
C TYR A 135 -14.22 -3.11 -26.11
N TYR A 136 -13.07 -3.63 -26.57
CA TYR A 136 -12.66 -3.56 -27.98
C TYR A 136 -13.58 -4.33 -28.93
N ARG A 137 -14.22 -5.40 -28.45
CA ARG A 137 -15.11 -6.26 -29.24
C ARG A 137 -16.59 -5.93 -29.03
N HIS A 138 -16.91 -4.92 -28.23
CA HIS A 138 -18.27 -4.54 -27.86
C HIS A 138 -19.10 -5.72 -27.31
N LEU A 139 -18.50 -6.53 -26.43
CA LEU A 139 -19.18 -7.65 -25.79
C LEU A 139 -20.05 -7.15 -24.63
N SER A 140 -21.34 -7.45 -24.67
CA SER A 140 -22.28 -7.13 -23.59
C SER A 140 -22.19 -8.15 -22.44
N GLY A 141 -22.47 -7.70 -21.21
CA GLY A 141 -22.60 -8.58 -20.04
C GLY A 141 -21.27 -9.02 -19.41
N VAL A 142 -20.16 -8.33 -19.72
CA VAL A 142 -18.85 -8.59 -19.13
C VAL A 142 -18.53 -7.62 -17.98
N TYR A 143 -18.88 -6.34 -18.15
CA TYR A 143 -18.70 -5.30 -17.14
C TYR A 143 -19.82 -4.26 -17.28
N GLU A 144 -20.02 -3.46 -16.23
CA GLU A 144 -20.94 -2.32 -16.20
C GLU A 144 -20.13 -1.01 -16.19
N GLU A 145 -20.67 0.05 -16.80
CA GLU A 145 -19.99 1.34 -17.00
C GLU A 145 -20.42 2.41 -15.97
N ASP A 146 -21.00 1.99 -14.85
CA ASP A 146 -21.72 2.84 -13.89
C ASP A 146 -21.08 2.88 -12.49
N PHE A 147 -19.78 2.59 -12.39
CA PHE A 147 -19.07 2.71 -11.11
C PHE A 147 -19.30 4.11 -10.48
N PRO A 148 -19.80 4.18 -9.24
CA PRO A 148 -20.33 5.41 -8.69
C PRO A 148 -19.21 6.38 -8.32
N SER A 149 -19.47 7.67 -8.53
CA SER A 149 -18.53 8.74 -8.14
C SER A 149 -18.53 9.01 -6.64
N ASP A 150 -19.58 8.64 -5.92
CA ASP A 150 -19.73 8.80 -4.47
C ASP A 150 -20.18 7.48 -3.83
N PRO A 151 -19.89 7.24 -2.54
CA PRO A 151 -20.40 6.07 -1.84
C PRO A 151 -21.94 6.13 -1.76
N PRO A 152 -22.62 4.99 -1.84
CA PRO A 152 -24.09 4.95 -1.82
C PRO A 152 -24.69 5.40 -0.48
N ILE A 153 -23.90 5.41 0.60
CA ILE A 153 -24.30 5.86 1.92
C ILE A 153 -23.15 6.70 2.49
N CYS A 154 -23.43 7.96 2.83
CA CYS A 154 -22.54 8.79 3.63
C CYS A 154 -22.82 8.52 5.10
N SER A 155 -21.98 7.74 5.78
CA SER A 155 -22.00 7.72 7.25
C SER A 155 -21.39 9.02 7.75
N THR A 156 -22.17 9.83 8.46
CA THR A 156 -21.59 10.87 9.32
C THR A 156 -20.85 10.14 10.44
N SER A 157 -19.52 10.09 10.36
CA SER A 157 -18.71 9.64 11.49
C SER A 157 -18.98 10.58 12.66
N GLN A 158 -19.68 10.10 13.69
CA GLN A 158 -19.52 10.65 15.02
C GLN A 158 -18.11 10.29 15.44
N GLU A 159 -17.19 11.26 15.37
CA GLU A 159 -15.95 11.21 16.13
C GLU A 159 -16.33 11.02 17.61
N THR A 160 -15.87 9.93 18.21
CA THR A 160 -15.87 9.70 19.66
C THR A 160 -14.44 9.80 20.18
#